data_AF-A0A925MC67-F1
#
_entry.id   AF-A0A925MC67-F1
#
_cell.length_a   1.000
_cell.length_b   1.000
_cell.length_c   1.000
_cell.angle_alpha   90.00
_cell.angle_beta   90.00
_cell.angle_gamma   90.00
#
_symmetry.space_group_name_H-M   'P 1'
#
loop_
_entity.id
_entity.type
_entity.pdbx_description
1 polymer ?
#
loop_
_entity_poly.entity_id
_entity_poly.type
_entity_poly.pdbx_seq_one_letter_code
_entity_poly.pdbx_strand_id
1 'polypeptide(L)' 'AAVEVGATLETKLAALERTELVAALAATGGSKAQAAQRLGLSRQGLLNKLGRYGIG' A
#
# COMPACT_ATOMS: atom_id res chain seq x y z
N ALA A 1 -8.88 3.72 11.63
CA ALA A 1 -9.87 4.61 10.98
C ALA A 1 -11.17 3.82 10.83
N ALA A 2 -12.31 4.42 11.20
CA ALA A 2 -13.62 3.78 11.03
C ALA A 2 -13.88 3.60 9.53
N VAL A 3 -14.23 2.39 9.13
CA VAL A 3 -14.70 2.15 7.76
C VAL A 3 -16.05 2.85 7.64
N GLU A 4 -16.10 3.93 6.85
CA GLU A 4 -17.32 4.69 6.60
C GLU A 4 -18.44 3.76 6.11
N VAL A 5 -19.54 3.72 6.86
CA VAL A 5 -20.72 2.93 6.52
C VAL A 5 -21.34 3.55 5.26
N GLY A 6 -21.28 2.82 4.15
CA GLY A 6 -21.68 3.30 2.82
C GLY A 6 -20.53 3.47 1.82
N ALA A 7 -19.28 3.32 2.24
CA ALA A 7 -18.15 3.33 1.30
C ALA A 7 -18.21 2.12 0.34
N THR A 8 -17.90 2.38 -0.93
CA THR A 8 -17.81 1.33 -1.94
C THR A 8 -16.67 0.35 -1.61
N LEU A 9 -16.73 -0.85 -2.18
CA LEU A 9 -15.65 -1.83 -2.04
C LEU A 9 -14.31 -1.24 -2.49
N GLU A 10 -14.30 -0.49 -3.59
CA GLU A 10 -13.10 0.15 -4.14
C GLU A 10 -12.46 1.12 -3.15
N THR A 11 -13.25 1.95 -2.46
CA THR A 11 -12.75 2.87 -1.44
C THR A 11 -12.12 2.11 -0.27
N LYS A 12 -12.76 1.03 0.18
CA LYS A 12 -12.24 0.19 1.28
C LYS A 12 -10.92 -0.47 0.91
N LEU A 13 -10.83 -1.02 -0.31
CA LEU A 13 -9.59 -1.61 -0.82
C LEU A 13 -8.47 -0.57 -0.95
N ALA A 14 -8.76 0.64 -1.44
CA ALA A 14 -7.76 1.70 -1.54
C ALA A 14 -7.23 2.13 -0.16
N ALA A 15 -8.10 2.22 0.85
CA ALA A 15 -7.69 2.57 2.21
C ALA A 15 -6.81 1.48 2.85
N LEU A 16 -7.20 0.21 2.70
CA LEU A 16 -6.40 -0.92 3.16
C LEU A 16 -5.05 -0.96 2.44
N GLU A 17 -5.05 -0.84 1.12
CA GLU A 17 -3.84 -0.89 0.30
C GLU A 17 -2.84 0.20 0.70
N ARG A 18 -3.29 1.45 0.92
CA ARG A 18 -2.41 2.52 1.42
C ARG A 18 -1.80 2.18 2.79
N THR A 19 -2.61 1.61 3.69
CA THR A 19 -2.15 1.23 5.03
C THR A 19 -1.06 0.18 4.96
N GLU A 20 -1.27 -0.87 4.17
CA GLU A 20 -0.29 -1.96 4.01
C GLU A 20 1.00 -1.50 3.30
N LEU A 21 0.89 -0.62 2.30
CA LEU A 21 2.07 -0.06 1.61
C LEU A 21 2.96 0.74 2.58
N VAL A 22 2.37 1.60 3.41
CA VAL A 22 3.11 2.39 4.39
C VAL A 22 3.72 1.48 5.47
N ALA A 23 2.95 0.51 5.98
CA ALA A 23 3.43 -0.43 6.98
C ALA A 23 4.61 -1.27 6.46
N ALA A 24 4.55 -1.74 5.21
CA ALA A 24 5.62 -2.51 4.61
C ALA A 24 6.89 -1.67 4.41
N LEU A 25 6.76 -0.42 3.96
CA LEU A 25 7.90 0.49 3.84
C LEU A 25 8.54 0.76 5.21
N ALA A 26 7.74 1.02 6.24
CA ALA A 26 8.25 1.24 7.60
C ALA A 26 8.99 0.00 8.12
N ALA A 27 8.41 -1.19 7.94
CA ALA A 27 9.00 -2.45 8.39
C ALA A 27 10.32 -2.82 7.69
N THR A 28 10.59 -2.27 6.50
CA THR A 28 11.81 -2.55 5.72
C THR A 28 12.77 -1.36 5.66
N GLY A 29 12.56 -0.33 6.48
CA GLY A 29 13.39 0.87 6.48
C GLY A 29 13.37 1.63 5.14
N GLY A 30 12.24 1.60 4.43
CA GLY A 30 12.04 2.25 3.13
C GLY A 30 12.53 1.45 1.93
N SER A 31 13.08 0.24 2.14
CA SER A 31 13.53 -0.63 1.05
C SER A 31 12.36 -1.09 0.20
N LYS A 32 12.18 -0.46 -0.96
CA LYS A 32 11.07 -0.74 -1.90
C LYS A 32 11.12 -2.18 -2.44
N ALA A 33 12.31 -2.75 -2.64
CA ALA A 33 12.44 -4.14 -3.07
C ALA A 33 11.96 -5.13 -2.00
N GLN A 34 12.39 -4.94 -0.75
CA GLN A 34 11.99 -5.81 0.36
C GLN A 34 10.52 -5.61 0.73
N ALA A 35 10.00 -4.37 0.66
CA ALA A 35 8.58 -4.10 0.89
C ALA A 35 7.70 -4.80 -0.16
N ALA A 36 8.11 -4.77 -1.44
CA ALA A 36 7.41 -5.50 -2.50
C ALA A 36 7.39 -7.01 -2.24
N GLN A 37 8.55 -7.59 -1.90
CA GLN A 37 8.66 -9.01 -1.56
C GLN A 37 7.77 -9.37 -0.37
N ARG A 38 7.76 -8.56 0.69
CA ARG A 38 6.93 -8.77 1.89
C ARG A 38 5.43 -8.74 1.57
N LEU A 39 5.00 -7.89 0.64
CA LEU A 39 3.62 -7.78 0.19
C LEU A 39 3.25 -8.79 -0.91
N GLY A 40 4.17 -9.64 -1.36
CA GLY A 40 3.93 -10.57 -2.47
C GLY A 40 3.75 -9.87 -3.83
N LEU A 41 4.31 -8.66 -3.98
CA LEU A 41 4.23 -7.86 -5.19
C LEU A 41 5.53 -7.92 -5.99
N SER A 42 5.45 -7.70 -7.30
CA SER A 42 6.63 -7.33 -8.06
C SER A 42 7.11 -5.93 -7.64
N ARG A 43 8.42 -5.68 -7.76
CA ARG A 43 8.99 -4.36 -7.46
C ARG A 43 8.31 -3.24 -8.27
N GLN A 44 8.07 -3.45 -9.57
CA GLN A 44 7.39 -2.47 -10.41
C GLN A 44 5.93 -2.26 -9.97
N GLY A 45 5.22 -3.33 -9.59
CA GLY A 45 3.86 -3.25 -9.08
C GLY A 45 3.76 -2.41 -7.81
N LEU A 46 4.73 -2.56 -6.89
CA LEU A 46 4.83 -1.69 -5.72
C LEU A 46 5.02 -0.22 -6.14
N LEU A 47 5.99 0.07 -7.01
CA LEU A 47 6.27 1.45 -7.45
C LEU A 47 5.05 2.12 -8.09
N ASN A 48 4.30 1.39 -8.91
CA ASN A 48 3.08 1.91 -9.53
C ASN A 48 2.02 2.25 -8.48
N LYS A 49 1.83 1.39 -7.47
CA LYS A 49 0.88 1.64 -6.38
C LYS A 49 1.30 2.80 -5.49
N LEU A 50 2.59 2.89 -5.14
CA LEU A 50 3.14 4.03 -4.40
C LEU A 50 2.91 5.34 -5.16
N GLY A 51 3.18 5.35 -6.47
CA GLY A 51 2.91 6.50 -7.34
C GLY A 51 1.42 6.87 -7.39
N ARG A 52 0.53 5.88 -7.52
CA ARG A 52 -0.93 6.10 -7.51
C ARG A 52 -1.42 6.78 -6.23
N TYR A 53 -0.76 6.56 -5.10
CA TYR A 53 -1.14 7.11 -3.80
C TYR A 53 -0.25 8.24 -3.29
N GLY A 54 0.76 8.66 -4.07
CA GLY A 54 1.68 9.71 -3.66
C GLY A 54 2.55 9.35 -2.44
N ILE A 55 2.89 8.08 -2.26
CA ILE A 55 3.70 7.59 -1.13
C ILE A 55 5.17 7.59 -1.53
N GLY A 56 6.00 8.37 -0.81
CA GLY A 56 7.44 8.55 -1.03
C GLY A 56 8.32 7.43 -0.49
#